data_AF-A0A9X3WXW8-F1
#
_entry.id   AF-A0A9X3WXW8-F1
#
_cell.length_a   1.000
_cell.length_b   1.000
_cell.length_c   1.000
_cell.angle_alpha   90.00
_cell.angle_beta   90.00
_cell.angle_gamma   90.00
#
_symmetry.space_group_name_H-M   'P 1'
#
loop_
_entity.id
_entity.type
_entity.pdbx_description
1 polymer ?
#
loop_
_entity_poly.entity_id
_entity_poly.type
_entity_poly.pdbx_seq_one_letter_code
_entity_poly.pdbx_strand_id
1 'polypeptide(L)'
;MNLERFCLAHPGAFLIPAEHLDEGSVSADVRTLLREGRGLSEEQIALFERGYRLYRERAASLHARAPGSWLPPRKANVLFITDPSRVRPYSAPFLGVTWTLYASDLDPARSHEEFVCYQIFHVERLAFLKALRAAVCFNLSYFLTRTEDELHDFSRAASRSTRPDAPAFVALARALHWIRTLYHLPLREPPAETSEPLGHVDGADLLIPKGTRPDLLALFGAFDAAAREMETAFLAAQAPRAAGQEAVDSVCVFLSEERPDVLVVEPPDRVVYRPEDGTNLEEVRKALAPLASVRAAEGLREDLRLASDKSRAVLATLRDPDVLFRTSAEVDLEGGVYVRADLRRIVYELRQPGFDPLREEGPPYHRQLLAARVVHEWGHLVHEAGLVRIPEARMPEYAEALAALETSWDVLVAAMPARLEDDVKSELDELGADPSHPGRALARVMLTRIADYASNVFFRSYLQSEELESYVRTNVRHHLNEDLGPLAQLARHAVEVQYLGLASFRDPIRYFLDTSYFEAYFVRTGVFSEEHVRALFAATARLCACYELDHAAFVDMP
;
A
#
# COMPACT_ATOMS: atom_id res chain seq x y z
N MET A 1 -9.31 15.53 -10.05
CA MET A 1 -8.87 14.18 -10.47
C MET A 1 -9.69 13.69 -11.66
N ASN A 2 -9.05 13.14 -12.70
CA ASN A 2 -9.76 12.35 -13.71
C ASN A 2 -9.96 10.93 -13.15
N LEU A 3 -11.13 10.70 -12.53
CA LEU A 3 -11.47 9.46 -11.85
C LEU A 3 -11.35 8.23 -12.77
N GLU A 4 -11.68 8.37 -14.07
CA GLU A 4 -11.57 7.30 -15.05
C GLU A 4 -10.13 6.83 -15.23
N ARG A 5 -9.19 7.75 -15.48
CA ARG A 5 -7.77 7.40 -15.68
C ARG A 5 -7.16 6.71 -14.47
N PHE A 6 -7.54 7.16 -13.28
CA PHE A 6 -7.08 6.54 -12.04
C PHE A 6 -7.72 5.17 -11.85
N CYS A 7 -9.04 5.06 -11.78
CA CYS A 7 -9.75 3.81 -11.51
C CYS A 7 -9.51 2.73 -12.57
N LEU A 8 -9.27 3.10 -13.83
CA LEU A 8 -9.08 2.19 -14.96
C LEU A 8 -7.62 2.12 -15.43
N ALA A 9 -6.67 2.53 -14.57
CA ALA A 9 -5.23 2.64 -14.88
C ALA A 9 -4.56 1.37 -15.42
N HIS A 10 -5.16 0.19 -15.20
CA HIS A 10 -4.61 -1.09 -15.67
C HIS A 10 -5.67 -1.86 -16.47
N PRO A 11 -5.32 -2.45 -17.63
CA PRO A 11 -6.29 -3.16 -18.49
C PRO A 11 -6.82 -4.47 -17.88
N GLY A 12 -6.06 -5.12 -16.98
CA GLY A 12 -6.47 -6.34 -16.28
C GLY A 12 -7.15 -6.12 -14.93
N ALA A 13 -7.44 -4.87 -14.55
CA ALA A 13 -8.08 -4.55 -13.27
C ALA A 13 -8.89 -3.25 -13.31
N PHE A 14 -9.61 -2.98 -12.23
CA PHE A 14 -10.14 -1.64 -11.92
C PHE A 14 -10.13 -1.42 -10.41
N LEU A 15 -10.09 -0.15 -9.99
CA LEU A 15 -10.08 0.23 -8.58
C LEU A 15 -11.35 1.01 -8.21
N ILE A 16 -11.93 0.68 -7.06
CA ILE A 16 -12.87 1.54 -6.35
C ILE A 16 -12.09 2.27 -5.24
N PRO A 17 -11.90 3.61 -5.31
CA PRO A 17 -11.19 4.33 -4.27
C PRO A 17 -11.99 4.35 -2.95
N ALA A 18 -11.29 4.35 -1.82
CA ALA A 18 -11.91 4.19 -0.50
C ALA A 18 -12.93 5.29 -0.15
N GLU A 19 -12.68 6.53 -0.58
CA GLU A 19 -13.56 7.68 -0.38
C GLU A 19 -14.87 7.59 -1.18
N HIS A 20 -14.95 6.69 -2.15
CA HIS A 20 -16.15 6.40 -2.92
C HIS A 20 -16.92 5.18 -2.39
N LEU A 21 -16.51 4.65 -1.24
CA LEU A 21 -17.20 3.63 -0.47
C LEU A 21 -17.82 4.25 0.78
N ASP A 22 -19.15 4.27 0.85
CA ASP A 22 -19.91 4.71 2.03
C ASP A 22 -20.39 3.51 2.84
N GLU A 23 -21.47 3.64 3.62
CA GLU A 23 -21.99 2.62 4.53
C GLU A 23 -22.64 1.41 3.84
N GLY A 24 -21.91 0.79 2.90
CA GLY A 24 -22.39 -0.33 2.10
C GLY A 24 -22.90 0.09 0.72
N SER A 25 -22.41 1.20 0.16
CA SER A 25 -22.73 1.61 -1.20
C SER A 25 -21.53 2.25 -1.91
N VAL A 26 -21.46 2.04 -3.21
CA VAL A 26 -20.53 2.69 -4.13
C VAL A 26 -21.16 4.00 -4.60
N SER A 27 -20.38 5.08 -4.57
CA SER A 27 -20.84 6.41 -5.04
C SER A 27 -21.37 6.37 -6.49
N ALA A 28 -22.29 7.28 -6.82
CA ALA A 28 -22.92 7.33 -8.14
C ALA A 28 -21.91 7.50 -9.30
N ASP A 29 -20.85 8.30 -9.08
CA ASP A 29 -19.81 8.56 -10.08
C ASP A 29 -19.03 7.28 -10.41
N VAL A 30 -18.58 6.55 -9.38
CA VAL A 30 -17.89 5.27 -9.58
C VAL A 30 -18.84 4.23 -10.15
N ARG A 31 -20.10 4.16 -9.69
CA ARG A 31 -21.10 3.23 -10.25
C ARG A 31 -21.27 3.44 -11.76
N THR A 32 -21.38 4.70 -12.21
CA THR A 32 -21.49 5.04 -13.63
C THR A 32 -20.23 4.61 -14.39
N LEU A 33 -19.06 4.92 -13.84
CA LEU A 33 -17.77 4.53 -14.42
C LEU A 33 -17.62 3.02 -14.58
N LEU A 34 -18.01 2.22 -13.57
CA LEU A 34 -17.91 0.77 -13.62
C LEU A 34 -18.84 0.16 -14.67
N ARG A 35 -20.03 0.76 -14.86
CA ARG A 35 -20.99 0.32 -15.88
C ARG A 35 -20.51 0.64 -17.28
N GLU A 36 -20.10 1.88 -17.52
CA GLU A 36 -19.75 2.36 -18.85
C GLU A 36 -18.34 1.92 -19.28
N GLY A 37 -17.36 1.96 -18.37
CA GLY A 37 -15.95 1.68 -18.67
C GLY A 37 -15.53 0.22 -18.47
N ARG A 38 -16.28 -0.58 -17.70
CA ARG A 38 -15.97 -2.00 -17.43
C ARG A 38 -17.12 -2.96 -17.70
N GLY A 39 -18.31 -2.45 -18.03
CA GLY A 39 -19.45 -3.30 -18.39
C GLY A 39 -20.04 -4.09 -17.22
N LEU A 40 -19.82 -3.65 -15.96
CA LEU A 40 -20.42 -4.31 -14.81
C LEU A 40 -21.94 -4.12 -14.82
N SER A 41 -22.69 -5.18 -14.52
CA SER A 41 -24.14 -5.10 -14.33
C SER A 41 -24.49 -4.51 -12.96
N GLU A 42 -25.69 -3.96 -12.84
CA GLU A 42 -26.22 -3.48 -11.55
C GLU A 42 -26.29 -4.60 -10.50
N GLU A 43 -26.53 -5.84 -10.92
CA GLU A 43 -26.56 -7.00 -10.03
C GLU A 43 -25.18 -7.32 -9.46
N GLN A 44 -24.11 -7.18 -10.26
CA GLN A 44 -22.73 -7.36 -9.81
C GLN A 44 -22.34 -6.29 -8.79
N ILE A 45 -22.68 -5.03 -9.06
CA ILE A 45 -22.43 -3.92 -8.14
C ILE A 45 -23.22 -4.12 -6.83
N ALA A 46 -24.50 -4.47 -6.93
CA ALA A 46 -25.34 -4.73 -5.76
C ALA A 46 -24.84 -5.93 -4.94
N LEU A 47 -24.30 -6.96 -5.58
CA LEU A 47 -23.70 -8.11 -4.86
C LEU A 47 -22.47 -7.69 -4.06
N PHE A 48 -21.60 -6.86 -4.63
CA PHE A 48 -20.48 -6.27 -3.89
C PHE A 48 -20.96 -5.44 -2.70
N GLU A 49 -21.92 -4.55 -2.91
CA GLU A 49 -22.45 -3.67 -1.86
C GLU A 49 -23.06 -4.44 -0.68
N ARG A 50 -23.80 -5.52 -0.96
CA ARG A 50 -24.34 -6.40 0.10
C ARG A 50 -23.21 -7.11 0.85
N GLY A 51 -22.23 -7.68 0.14
CA GLY A 51 -21.07 -8.32 0.76
C GLY A 51 -20.22 -7.36 1.60
N TYR A 52 -20.02 -6.13 1.13
CA TYR A 52 -19.28 -5.10 1.84
C TYR A 52 -20.02 -4.62 3.11
N ARG A 53 -21.34 -4.40 3.03
CA ARG A 53 -22.17 -4.08 4.19
C ARG A 53 -22.07 -5.18 5.25
N LEU A 54 -22.21 -6.43 4.83
CA LEU A 54 -22.09 -7.60 5.68
C LEU A 54 -20.70 -7.71 6.34
N TYR A 55 -19.63 -7.38 5.60
CA TYR A 55 -18.28 -7.24 6.18
C TYR A 55 -18.24 -6.19 7.29
N ARG A 56 -18.75 -4.97 7.06
CA ARG A 56 -18.69 -3.89 8.06
C ARG A 56 -19.41 -4.29 9.35
N GLU A 57 -20.61 -4.83 9.23
CA GLU A 57 -21.42 -5.32 10.36
C GLU A 57 -20.69 -6.41 11.14
N ARG A 58 -20.16 -7.42 10.44
CA ARG A 58 -19.47 -8.55 11.07
C ARG A 58 -18.13 -8.16 11.67
N ALA A 59 -17.37 -7.28 11.02
CA ALA A 59 -16.08 -6.83 11.53
C ALA A 59 -16.28 -6.01 12.81
N ALA A 60 -17.29 -5.12 12.83
CA ALA A 60 -17.68 -4.41 14.04
C ALA A 60 -18.07 -5.37 15.18
N SER A 61 -18.93 -6.36 14.89
CA SER A 61 -19.39 -7.33 15.88
C SER A 61 -18.25 -8.21 16.42
N LEU A 62 -17.38 -8.72 15.53
CA LEU A 62 -16.25 -9.58 15.91
C LEU A 62 -15.22 -8.79 16.71
N HIS A 63 -14.84 -7.60 16.27
CA HIS A 63 -13.91 -6.74 17.00
C HIS A 63 -14.45 -6.35 18.38
N ALA A 64 -15.73 -6.00 18.50
CA ALA A 64 -16.33 -5.65 19.80
C ALA A 64 -16.28 -6.82 20.80
N ARG A 65 -16.40 -8.07 20.32
CA ARG A 65 -16.36 -9.27 21.18
C ARG A 65 -14.95 -9.78 21.43
N ALA A 66 -14.03 -9.55 20.50
CA ALA A 66 -12.70 -10.14 20.49
C ALA A 66 -11.65 -9.16 19.91
N PRO A 67 -11.41 -8.00 20.54
CA PRO A 67 -10.64 -6.91 19.94
C PRO A 67 -9.15 -7.22 19.75
N GLY A 68 -8.60 -8.18 20.51
CA GLY A 68 -7.22 -8.66 20.34
C GLY A 68 -7.02 -9.56 19.11
N SER A 69 -8.07 -10.23 18.65
CA SER A 69 -8.01 -11.20 17.54
C SER A 69 -8.60 -10.67 16.24
N TRP A 70 -9.55 -9.74 16.32
CA TRP A 70 -10.27 -9.21 15.17
C TRP A 70 -9.99 -7.74 14.95
N LEU A 71 -9.68 -7.39 13.70
CA LEU A 71 -9.48 -6.01 13.27
C LEU A 71 -10.84 -5.29 13.23
N PRO A 72 -10.89 -4.00 13.62
CA PRO A 72 -12.10 -3.20 13.47
C PRO A 72 -12.44 -2.99 11.99
N PRO A 73 -13.71 -2.66 11.65
CA PRO A 73 -14.07 -2.35 10.28
C PRO A 73 -13.34 -1.09 9.82
N ARG A 74 -12.86 -1.08 8.59
CA ARG A 74 -12.28 0.10 7.94
C ARG A 74 -12.73 0.23 6.49
N LYS A 75 -12.44 1.37 5.87
CA LYS A 75 -12.47 1.51 4.41
C LYS A 75 -11.11 1.10 3.84
N ALA A 76 -11.11 0.65 2.59
CA ALA A 76 -9.90 0.40 1.83
C ALA A 76 -10.19 0.68 0.36
N ASN A 77 -9.14 0.97 -0.41
CA ASN A 77 -9.24 0.95 -1.86
C ASN A 77 -9.51 -0.50 -2.27
N VAL A 78 -10.42 -0.75 -3.21
CA VAL A 78 -10.75 -2.12 -3.64
C VAL A 78 -10.33 -2.31 -5.08
N LEU A 79 -9.29 -3.10 -5.29
CA LEU A 79 -8.82 -3.51 -6.60
C LEU A 79 -9.55 -4.79 -7.02
N PHE A 80 -10.28 -4.74 -8.13
CA PHE A 80 -10.86 -5.92 -8.75
C PHE A 80 -10.03 -6.35 -9.95
N ILE A 81 -9.54 -7.59 -9.90
CA ILE A 81 -8.83 -8.23 -11.01
C ILE A 81 -9.86 -8.80 -11.99
N THR A 82 -9.84 -8.31 -13.23
CA THR A 82 -10.67 -8.81 -14.33
C THR A 82 -9.93 -9.80 -15.21
N ASP A 83 -8.61 -9.71 -15.28
CA ASP A 83 -7.74 -10.63 -16.02
C ASP A 83 -6.58 -11.13 -15.13
N PRO A 84 -6.74 -12.31 -14.51
CA PRO A 84 -5.71 -12.92 -13.68
C PRO A 84 -4.42 -13.28 -14.41
N SER A 85 -4.43 -13.30 -15.75
CA SER A 85 -3.21 -13.56 -16.52
C SER A 85 -2.28 -12.35 -16.58
N ARG A 86 -2.78 -11.15 -16.24
CA ARG A 86 -2.05 -9.88 -16.32
C ARG A 86 -1.71 -9.25 -14.97
N VAL A 87 -2.37 -9.69 -13.91
CA VAL A 87 -2.14 -9.13 -12.57
C VAL A 87 -1.55 -10.21 -11.68
N ARG A 88 -0.37 -9.93 -11.12
CA ARG A 88 0.31 -10.85 -10.22
C ARG A 88 -0.62 -11.22 -9.04
N PRO A 89 -0.73 -12.52 -8.72
CA PRO A 89 -1.38 -13.02 -7.52
C PRO A 89 -1.11 -12.23 -6.24
N TYR A 90 -2.17 -11.88 -5.51
CA TYR A 90 -2.09 -11.20 -4.21
C TYR A 90 -1.33 -9.85 -4.26
N SER A 91 -1.16 -9.25 -5.44
CA SER A 91 -0.61 -7.90 -5.56
C SER A 91 -1.52 -6.88 -4.87
N ALA A 92 -0.91 -5.97 -4.12
CA ALA A 92 -1.59 -4.86 -3.45
C ALA A 92 -0.89 -3.56 -3.88
N PRO A 93 -1.46 -2.78 -4.81
CA PRO A 93 -0.79 -1.61 -5.37
C PRO A 93 -0.48 -0.54 -4.31
N PHE A 94 -1.37 -0.38 -3.32
CA PHE A 94 -1.16 0.52 -2.18
C PHE A 94 -1.11 -0.31 -0.90
N LEU A 95 0.10 -0.53 -0.40
CA LEU A 95 0.37 -1.43 0.72
C LEU A 95 -0.41 -1.03 1.98
N GLY A 96 -1.13 -1.98 2.57
CA GLY A 96 -1.92 -1.77 3.79
C GLY A 96 -3.24 -1.03 3.60
N VAL A 97 -3.48 -0.40 2.43
CA VAL A 97 -4.72 0.35 2.16
C VAL A 97 -5.49 -0.13 0.92
N THR A 98 -5.10 -1.26 0.33
CA THR A 98 -5.82 -1.92 -0.76
C THR A 98 -6.28 -3.33 -0.39
N TRP A 99 -7.52 -3.65 -0.75
CA TRP A 99 -8.03 -5.02 -0.82
C TRP A 99 -8.08 -5.47 -2.27
N THR A 100 -7.51 -6.64 -2.55
CA THR A 100 -7.46 -7.20 -3.91
C THR A 100 -8.44 -8.35 -4.04
N LEU A 101 -9.53 -8.13 -4.78
CA LEU A 101 -10.60 -9.09 -5.06
C LEU A 101 -10.59 -9.47 -6.54
N TYR A 102 -11.35 -10.49 -6.92
CA TYR A 102 -11.54 -10.87 -8.33
C TYR A 102 -12.93 -10.46 -8.80
N ALA A 103 -13.03 -9.95 -10.02
CA ALA A 103 -14.33 -9.63 -10.62
C ALA A 103 -15.26 -10.86 -10.71
N SER A 104 -14.69 -12.07 -10.77
CA SER A 104 -15.44 -13.33 -10.70
C SER A 104 -16.17 -13.54 -9.37
N ASP A 105 -15.74 -12.87 -8.29
CA ASP A 105 -16.45 -12.90 -7.00
C ASP A 105 -17.80 -12.19 -7.08
N LEU A 106 -18.00 -11.37 -8.12
CA LEU A 106 -19.21 -10.58 -8.31
C LEU A 106 -20.19 -11.23 -9.30
N ASP A 107 -19.94 -12.45 -9.78
CA ASP A 107 -20.88 -13.18 -10.65
C ASP A 107 -22.13 -13.63 -9.85
N PRO A 108 -23.32 -13.05 -10.09
CA PRO A 108 -24.52 -13.39 -9.32
C PRO A 108 -24.98 -14.85 -9.50
N ALA A 109 -24.59 -15.51 -10.59
CA ALA A 109 -24.94 -16.90 -10.85
C ALA A 109 -24.05 -17.90 -10.09
N ARG A 110 -22.86 -17.46 -9.67
CA ARG A 110 -21.82 -18.33 -9.10
C ARG A 110 -21.38 -17.93 -7.69
N SER A 111 -21.67 -16.71 -7.27
CA SER A 111 -21.22 -16.16 -6.00
C SER A 111 -22.39 -15.83 -5.06
N HIS A 112 -22.05 -15.35 -3.86
CA HIS A 112 -22.97 -14.93 -2.82
C HIS A 112 -22.32 -13.85 -1.93
N GLU A 113 -23.11 -13.01 -1.28
CA GLU A 113 -22.61 -11.95 -0.39
C GLU A 113 -21.82 -12.49 0.80
N GLU A 114 -22.15 -13.71 1.26
CA GLU A 114 -21.37 -14.47 2.25
C GLU A 114 -19.93 -14.72 1.80
N PHE A 115 -19.77 -15.11 0.53
CA PHE A 115 -18.46 -15.37 -0.04
C PHE A 115 -17.68 -14.07 -0.24
N VAL A 116 -18.31 -13.02 -0.78
CA VAL A 116 -17.70 -11.69 -0.93
C VAL A 116 -17.26 -11.13 0.43
N CYS A 117 -18.11 -11.22 1.45
CA CYS A 117 -17.79 -10.80 2.81
C CYS A 117 -16.56 -11.54 3.35
N TYR A 118 -16.51 -12.87 3.22
CA TYR A 118 -15.35 -13.65 3.65
C TYR A 118 -14.09 -13.28 2.86
N GLN A 119 -14.18 -13.05 1.55
CA GLN A 119 -13.04 -12.61 0.75
C GLN A 119 -12.45 -11.31 1.29
N ILE A 120 -13.28 -10.34 1.69
CA ILE A 120 -12.80 -9.08 2.31
C ILE A 120 -12.04 -9.36 3.61
N PHE A 121 -12.56 -10.20 4.50
CA PHE A 121 -11.83 -10.63 5.72
C PHE A 121 -10.52 -11.33 5.40
N HIS A 122 -10.50 -12.18 4.37
CA HIS A 122 -9.32 -12.92 3.95
C HIS A 122 -8.22 -11.99 3.44
N VAL A 123 -8.55 -11.07 2.53
CA VAL A 123 -7.57 -10.18 1.91
C VAL A 123 -7.12 -9.08 2.86
N GLU A 124 -7.97 -8.61 3.78
CA GLU A 124 -7.57 -7.74 4.89
C GLU A 124 -6.51 -8.43 5.75
N ARG A 125 -6.78 -9.66 6.19
CA ARG A 125 -5.85 -10.39 7.04
C ARG A 125 -4.56 -10.73 6.32
N LEU A 126 -4.62 -11.03 5.02
CA LEU A 126 -3.45 -11.26 4.19
C LEU A 126 -2.61 -9.98 4.04
N ALA A 127 -3.23 -8.83 3.78
CA ALA A 127 -2.54 -7.54 3.70
C ALA A 127 -1.88 -7.17 5.03
N PHE A 128 -2.56 -7.45 6.15
CA PHE A 128 -2.05 -7.19 7.49
C PHE A 128 -0.88 -8.12 7.87
N LEU A 129 -1.04 -9.44 7.74
CA LEU A 129 -0.04 -10.42 8.20
C LEU A 129 1.07 -10.71 7.20
N LYS A 130 0.85 -10.41 5.91
CA LYS A 130 1.75 -10.77 4.79
C LYS A 130 2.11 -12.26 4.74
N ALA A 131 1.24 -13.12 5.27
CA ALA A 131 1.46 -14.56 5.39
C ALA A 131 0.16 -15.33 5.16
N LEU A 132 0.10 -16.09 4.05
CA LEU A 132 -1.12 -16.79 3.62
C LEU A 132 -1.66 -17.76 4.67
N ARG A 133 -0.81 -18.64 5.21
CA ARG A 133 -1.20 -19.61 6.24
C ARG A 133 -1.70 -18.93 7.51
N ALA A 134 -1.04 -17.86 7.93
CA ALA A 134 -1.44 -17.09 9.10
C ALA A 134 -2.80 -16.42 8.86
N ALA A 135 -3.02 -15.82 7.68
CA ALA A 135 -4.29 -15.22 7.32
C ALA A 135 -5.46 -16.22 7.31
N VAL A 136 -5.23 -17.45 6.82
CA VAL A 136 -6.21 -18.54 6.89
C VAL A 136 -6.50 -18.90 8.35
N CYS A 137 -5.46 -19.15 9.13
CA CYS A 137 -5.58 -19.55 10.55
C CYS A 137 -6.34 -18.51 11.38
N PHE A 138 -5.96 -17.24 11.26
CA PHE A 138 -6.53 -16.12 12.01
C PHE A 138 -7.99 -15.85 11.64
N ASN A 139 -8.45 -16.34 10.49
CA ASN A 139 -9.83 -16.19 10.05
C ASN A 139 -10.69 -17.43 10.31
N LEU A 140 -10.16 -18.53 10.86
CA LEU A 140 -10.97 -19.74 11.13
C LEU A 140 -12.09 -19.47 12.15
N SER A 141 -11.83 -18.61 13.14
CA SER A 141 -12.83 -18.27 14.16
C SER A 141 -14.04 -17.50 13.60
N TYR A 142 -13.95 -16.96 12.38
CA TYR A 142 -15.07 -16.34 11.67
C TYR A 142 -16.28 -17.28 11.60
N PHE A 143 -16.04 -18.55 11.26
CA PHE A 143 -17.08 -19.55 11.02
C PHE A 143 -17.70 -20.10 12.30
N LEU A 144 -17.09 -19.87 13.47
CA LEU A 144 -17.60 -20.37 14.75
C LEU A 144 -18.92 -19.72 15.16
N THR A 145 -19.17 -18.50 14.67
CA THR A 145 -20.34 -17.69 15.04
C THR A 145 -21.35 -17.52 13.90
N ARG A 146 -21.17 -18.30 12.82
CA ARG A 146 -22.11 -18.33 11.69
C ARG A 146 -23.19 -19.39 11.90
N THR A 147 -24.37 -19.11 11.35
CA THR A 147 -25.51 -20.01 11.25
C THR A 147 -25.29 -21.04 10.15
N GLU A 148 -26.06 -22.13 10.16
CA GLU A 148 -25.95 -23.18 9.15
C GLU A 148 -26.29 -22.67 7.74
N ASP A 149 -27.26 -21.74 7.60
CA ASP A 149 -27.62 -21.13 6.32
C ASP A 149 -26.49 -20.27 5.75
N GLU A 150 -25.86 -19.43 6.58
CA GLU A 150 -24.71 -18.61 6.18
C GLU A 150 -23.52 -19.50 5.74
N LEU A 151 -23.25 -20.58 6.48
CA LEU A 151 -22.21 -21.56 6.14
C LEU A 151 -22.52 -22.30 4.83
N HIS A 152 -23.77 -22.67 4.63
CA HIS A 152 -24.23 -23.31 3.40
C HIS A 152 -24.09 -22.38 2.20
N ASP A 153 -24.50 -21.12 2.32
CA ASP A 153 -24.39 -20.14 1.24
C ASP A 153 -22.94 -19.81 0.89
N PHE A 154 -22.06 -19.66 1.90
CA PHE A 154 -20.61 -19.56 1.69
C PHE A 154 -20.07 -20.79 0.94
N SER A 155 -20.39 -22.00 1.43
CA SER A 155 -19.91 -23.26 0.85
C SER A 155 -20.38 -23.44 -0.60
N ARG A 156 -21.64 -23.12 -0.89
CA ARG A 156 -22.22 -23.16 -2.24
C ARG A 156 -21.48 -22.22 -3.19
N ALA A 157 -21.26 -20.97 -2.78
CA ALA A 157 -20.53 -20.00 -3.59
C ALA A 157 -19.06 -20.39 -3.79
N ALA A 158 -18.36 -20.82 -2.72
CA ALA A 158 -16.99 -21.30 -2.82
C ALA A 158 -16.85 -22.48 -3.80
N SER A 159 -17.82 -23.42 -3.80
CA SER A 159 -17.83 -24.57 -4.70
C SER A 159 -18.01 -24.23 -6.19
N ARG A 160 -18.58 -23.06 -6.48
CA ARG A 160 -18.87 -22.57 -7.84
C ARG A 160 -17.93 -21.46 -8.30
N SER A 161 -17.04 -21.01 -7.42
CA SER A 161 -16.10 -19.95 -7.69
C SER A 161 -15.19 -20.30 -8.86
N THR A 162 -14.99 -19.35 -9.77
CA THR A 162 -14.04 -19.46 -10.89
C THR A 162 -12.80 -18.60 -10.68
N ARG A 163 -12.54 -18.20 -9.44
CA ARG A 163 -11.27 -17.58 -9.08
C ARG A 163 -10.11 -18.51 -9.43
N PRO A 164 -8.92 -17.98 -9.76
CA PRO A 164 -7.78 -18.84 -10.02
C PRO A 164 -7.30 -19.61 -8.78
N ASP A 165 -7.54 -19.09 -7.57
CA ASP A 165 -7.29 -19.78 -6.28
C ASP A 165 -8.54 -20.46 -5.70
N ALA A 166 -9.59 -20.67 -6.49
CA ALA A 166 -10.82 -21.35 -6.06
C ALA A 166 -10.58 -22.70 -5.33
N PRO A 167 -9.60 -23.55 -5.73
CA PRO A 167 -9.34 -24.81 -5.01
C PRO A 167 -9.09 -24.62 -3.51
N ALA A 168 -8.47 -23.52 -3.08
CA ALA A 168 -8.25 -23.21 -1.67
C ALA A 168 -9.56 -22.98 -0.92
N PHE A 169 -10.48 -22.21 -1.50
CA PHE A 169 -11.78 -21.93 -0.89
C PHE A 169 -12.74 -23.13 -0.95
N VAL A 170 -12.60 -24.00 -1.95
CA VAL A 170 -13.28 -25.30 -1.98
C VAL A 170 -12.79 -26.19 -0.83
N ALA A 171 -11.49 -26.22 -0.56
CA ALA A 171 -10.93 -26.94 0.58
C ALA A 171 -11.42 -26.36 1.91
N LEU A 172 -11.49 -25.03 2.03
CA LEU A 172 -12.05 -24.36 3.20
C LEU A 172 -13.53 -24.68 3.42
N ALA A 173 -14.34 -24.66 2.35
CA ALA A 173 -15.75 -25.03 2.42
C ALA A 173 -15.95 -26.48 2.90
N ARG A 174 -15.09 -27.40 2.44
CA ARG A 174 -15.09 -28.80 2.93
C ARG A 174 -14.63 -28.91 4.37
N ALA A 175 -13.75 -28.03 4.83
CA ALA A 175 -13.22 -28.00 6.18
C ALA A 175 -14.20 -27.47 7.24
N LEU A 176 -15.30 -26.82 6.84
CA LEU A 176 -16.24 -26.18 7.78
C LEU A 176 -16.73 -27.12 8.89
N HIS A 177 -16.94 -28.41 8.58
CA HIS A 177 -17.44 -29.39 9.56
C HIS A 177 -16.50 -29.55 10.77
N TRP A 178 -15.18 -29.59 10.56
CA TRP A 178 -14.22 -29.70 11.67
C TRP A 178 -13.80 -28.32 12.18
N ILE A 179 -13.83 -27.27 11.36
CA ILE A 179 -13.59 -25.89 11.86
C ILE A 179 -14.60 -25.55 12.96
N ARG A 180 -15.83 -26.06 12.86
CA ARG A 180 -16.89 -25.93 13.86
C ARG A 180 -16.62 -26.68 15.17
N THR A 181 -15.55 -27.46 15.28
CA THR A 181 -15.13 -28.10 16.55
C THR A 181 -14.01 -27.34 17.25
N LEU A 182 -13.48 -26.27 16.63
CA LEU A 182 -12.47 -25.41 17.25
C LEU A 182 -13.09 -24.53 18.34
N TYR A 183 -12.23 -24.02 19.22
CA TYR A 183 -12.58 -23.05 20.26
C TYR A 183 -11.86 -21.73 20.03
N HIS A 184 -12.37 -20.68 20.64
CA HIS A 184 -11.78 -19.35 20.58
C HIS A 184 -12.11 -18.60 21.86
N LEU A 185 -11.11 -18.07 22.55
CA LEU A 185 -11.23 -17.60 23.94
C LEU A 185 -12.49 -16.72 24.17
N PRO A 186 -12.69 -15.58 23.48
CA PRO A 186 -13.90 -14.78 23.70
C PRO A 186 -15.15 -15.16 22.86
N LEU A 187 -15.01 -16.00 21.82
CA LEU A 187 -16.11 -16.24 20.87
C LEU A 187 -16.82 -17.57 21.09
N ARG A 188 -16.08 -18.57 21.60
CA ARG A 188 -16.54 -19.92 21.89
C ARG A 188 -15.52 -20.62 22.79
N GLU A 189 -15.67 -20.47 24.10
CA GLU A 189 -14.79 -21.08 25.08
C GLU A 189 -14.85 -22.62 25.05
N PRO A 190 -13.75 -23.31 25.38
CA PRO A 190 -13.78 -24.76 25.58
C PRO A 190 -14.63 -25.12 26.81
N PRO A 191 -15.42 -26.21 26.78
CA PRO A 191 -16.11 -26.72 27.95
C PRO A 191 -15.14 -26.97 29.11
N ALA A 192 -15.58 -26.74 30.36
CA ALA A 192 -14.76 -26.95 31.56
C ALA A 192 -14.22 -28.40 31.69
N GLU A 193 -14.92 -29.37 31.10
CA GLU A 193 -14.58 -30.79 31.12
C GLU A 193 -13.60 -31.21 30.00
N THR A 194 -13.13 -30.25 29.19
CA THR A 194 -12.18 -30.52 28.10
C THR A 194 -10.85 -31.01 28.68
N SER A 195 -10.63 -32.32 28.60
CA SER A 195 -9.44 -33.00 29.11
C SER A 195 -8.35 -33.19 28.05
N GLU A 196 -8.68 -32.96 26.77
CA GLU A 196 -7.68 -33.05 25.70
C GLU A 196 -6.77 -31.81 25.67
N PRO A 197 -5.47 -31.97 25.34
CA PRO A 197 -4.58 -30.83 25.14
C PRO A 197 -5.00 -29.99 23.93
N LEU A 198 -5.13 -28.67 24.14
CA LEU A 198 -5.41 -27.69 23.09
C LEU A 198 -4.14 -26.94 22.69
N GLY A 199 -3.87 -26.83 21.39
CA GLY A 199 -2.84 -25.93 20.86
C GLY A 199 -3.38 -24.50 20.82
N HIS A 200 -2.59 -23.53 21.26
CA HIS A 200 -2.94 -22.11 21.21
C HIS A 200 -2.26 -21.43 20.02
N VAL A 201 -2.99 -20.54 19.34
CA VAL A 201 -2.44 -19.66 18.30
C VAL A 201 -2.49 -18.22 18.82
N ASP A 202 -1.34 -17.73 19.26
CA ASP A 202 -1.20 -16.36 19.76
C ASP A 202 -1.60 -15.32 18.70
N GLY A 203 -2.30 -14.27 19.13
CA GLY A 203 -2.83 -13.21 18.25
C GLY A 203 -4.13 -13.56 17.50
N ALA A 204 -4.53 -14.83 17.46
CA ALA A 204 -5.82 -15.27 16.92
C ALA A 204 -6.78 -15.79 18.00
N ASP A 205 -6.31 -15.88 19.26
CA ASP A 205 -7.00 -16.47 20.42
C ASP A 205 -7.69 -17.81 20.11
N LEU A 206 -7.14 -18.53 19.13
CA LEU A 206 -7.71 -19.75 18.57
C LEU A 206 -7.12 -20.94 19.30
N LEU A 207 -7.99 -21.84 19.73
CA LEU A 207 -7.63 -23.06 20.42
C LEU A 207 -7.98 -24.27 19.54
N ILE A 208 -6.97 -25.08 19.25
CA ILE A 208 -7.03 -26.16 18.28
C ILE A 208 -6.90 -27.50 19.02
N PRO A 209 -7.96 -28.34 19.03
CA PRO A 209 -7.87 -29.72 19.49
C PRO A 209 -6.76 -30.49 18.78
N LYS A 210 -5.96 -31.26 19.53
CA LYS A 210 -4.84 -32.04 18.98
C LYS A 210 -5.26 -32.93 17.80
N GLY A 211 -6.46 -33.49 17.85
CA GLY A 211 -7.01 -34.36 16.80
C GLY A 211 -7.24 -33.66 15.45
N THR A 212 -7.47 -32.35 15.45
CA THR A 212 -7.75 -31.55 14.22
C THR A 212 -6.49 -30.95 13.58
N ARG A 213 -5.32 -31.10 14.23
CA ARG A 213 -4.05 -30.58 13.71
C ARG A 213 -3.71 -31.13 12.30
N PRO A 214 -3.89 -32.42 11.98
CA PRO A 214 -3.67 -32.92 10.63
C PRO A 214 -4.57 -32.23 9.58
N ASP A 215 -5.84 -32.00 9.91
CA ASP A 215 -6.78 -31.33 9.00
C ASP A 215 -6.40 -29.86 8.74
N LEU A 216 -5.93 -29.16 9.78
CA LEU A 216 -5.40 -27.81 9.63
C LEU A 216 -4.17 -27.77 8.71
N LEU A 217 -3.24 -28.71 8.88
CA LEU A 217 -2.06 -28.82 8.01
C LEU A 217 -2.45 -29.15 6.56
N ALA A 218 -3.45 -30.01 6.36
CA ALA A 218 -3.99 -30.31 5.04
C ALA A 218 -4.64 -29.07 4.40
N LEU A 219 -5.39 -28.28 5.18
CA LEU A 219 -5.97 -27.01 4.72
C LEU A 219 -4.87 -26.01 4.31
N PHE A 220 -3.82 -25.85 5.12
CA PHE A 220 -2.66 -25.02 4.74
C PHE A 220 -2.00 -25.51 3.45
N GLY A 221 -1.83 -26.83 3.30
CA GLY A 221 -1.31 -27.43 2.08
C GLY A 221 -2.17 -27.11 0.85
N ALA A 222 -3.50 -27.10 0.99
CA ALA A 222 -4.41 -26.74 -0.11
C ALA A 222 -4.28 -25.26 -0.52
N PHE A 223 -4.13 -24.35 0.45
CA PHE A 223 -3.90 -22.93 0.16
C PHE A 223 -2.54 -22.69 -0.51
N ASP A 224 -1.48 -23.32 -0.02
CA ASP A 224 -0.15 -23.20 -0.64
C ASP A 224 -0.13 -23.76 -2.05
N ALA A 225 -0.79 -24.91 -2.28
CA ALA A 225 -0.88 -25.53 -3.60
C ALA A 225 -1.63 -24.60 -4.58
N ALA A 226 -2.80 -24.08 -4.18
CA ALA A 226 -3.57 -23.16 -5.01
C ALA A 226 -2.79 -21.87 -5.32
N ALA A 227 -2.10 -21.28 -4.34
CA ALA A 227 -1.29 -20.08 -4.54
C ALA A 227 -0.13 -20.33 -5.53
N ARG A 228 0.58 -21.47 -5.41
CA ARG A 228 1.66 -21.85 -6.33
C ARG A 228 1.16 -22.15 -7.74
N GLU A 229 0.03 -22.84 -7.87
CA GLU A 229 -0.60 -23.11 -9.17
C GLU A 229 -1.02 -21.81 -9.84
N MET A 230 -1.60 -20.88 -9.07
CA MET A 230 -1.99 -19.56 -9.55
C MET A 230 -0.78 -18.73 -10.02
N GLU A 231 0.31 -18.69 -9.24
CA GLU A 231 1.56 -18.04 -9.64
C GLU A 231 2.18 -18.69 -10.88
N THR A 232 2.18 -20.02 -10.95
CA THR A 232 2.69 -20.77 -12.12
C THR A 232 1.87 -20.47 -13.37
N ALA A 233 0.55 -20.43 -13.26
CA ALA A 233 -0.36 -20.11 -14.35
C ALA A 233 -0.17 -18.66 -14.83
N PHE A 234 -0.03 -17.72 -13.90
CA PHE A 234 0.29 -16.33 -14.20
C PHE A 234 1.61 -16.21 -14.98
N LEU A 235 2.71 -16.76 -14.44
CA LEU A 235 4.02 -16.70 -15.10
C LEU A 235 4.03 -17.41 -16.47
N ALA A 236 3.29 -18.52 -16.60
CA ALA A 236 3.13 -19.20 -17.88
C ALA A 236 2.38 -18.33 -18.91
N ALA A 237 1.38 -17.56 -18.47
CA ALA A 237 0.66 -16.63 -19.34
C ALA A 237 1.52 -15.41 -19.72
N GLN A 238 2.49 -15.05 -18.90
CA GLN A 238 3.45 -13.97 -19.19
C GLN A 238 4.48 -14.38 -20.26
N ALA A 239 4.77 -15.67 -20.46
CA ALA A 239 5.86 -16.17 -21.31
C ALA A 239 5.37 -16.86 -22.61
N PRO A 240 5.08 -16.14 -23.71
CA PRO A 240 4.81 -16.78 -24.99
C PRO A 240 6.08 -17.48 -25.51
N ARG A 241 5.95 -18.78 -25.78
CA ARG A 241 6.99 -19.70 -26.29
C ARG A 241 7.51 -19.29 -27.67
N ALA A 242 8.37 -18.27 -27.77
CA ALA A 242 9.29 -17.99 -28.91
C ALA A 242 10.02 -16.62 -28.80
N ALA A 243 9.63 -15.75 -27.86
CA ALA A 243 9.95 -14.32 -27.95
C ALA A 243 11.32 -13.87 -27.38
N GLY A 244 12.09 -14.73 -26.72
CA GLY A 244 13.23 -14.28 -25.89
C GLY A 244 14.25 -13.40 -26.62
N GLN A 245 14.75 -13.86 -27.78
CA GLN A 245 15.74 -13.10 -28.54
C GLN A 245 15.14 -11.82 -29.17
N GLU A 246 13.94 -11.91 -29.74
CA GLU A 246 13.23 -10.75 -30.31
C GLU A 246 12.94 -9.68 -29.25
N ALA A 247 12.55 -10.10 -28.05
CA ALA A 247 12.30 -9.22 -26.91
C ALA A 247 13.59 -8.50 -26.47
N VAL A 248 14.70 -9.24 -26.32
CA VAL A 248 16.01 -8.65 -26.03
C VAL A 248 16.45 -7.68 -27.12
N ASP A 249 16.32 -8.07 -28.39
CA ASP A 249 16.67 -7.23 -29.54
C ASP A 249 15.86 -5.93 -29.55
N SER A 250 14.56 -6.02 -29.28
CA SER A 250 13.65 -4.86 -29.20
C SER A 250 14.05 -3.85 -28.13
N VAL A 251 14.45 -4.31 -26.92
CA VAL A 251 14.96 -3.42 -25.87
C VAL A 251 16.32 -2.84 -26.27
N CYS A 252 17.23 -3.64 -26.85
CA CYS A 252 18.55 -3.17 -27.26
C CYS A 252 18.45 -2.11 -28.36
N VAL A 253 17.56 -2.29 -29.35
CA VAL A 253 17.29 -1.30 -30.40
C VAL A 253 16.83 0.00 -29.77
N PHE A 254 15.83 -0.05 -28.88
CA PHE A 254 15.35 1.12 -28.14
C PHE A 254 16.47 1.85 -27.38
N LEU A 255 17.32 1.13 -26.64
CA LEU A 255 18.44 1.73 -25.91
C LEU A 255 19.46 2.40 -26.84
N SER A 256 19.71 1.81 -28.01
CA SER A 256 20.66 2.37 -28.98
C SER A 256 20.13 3.61 -29.72
N GLU A 257 18.83 3.61 -30.05
CA GLU A 257 18.17 4.63 -30.86
C GLU A 257 17.66 5.81 -30.02
N GLU A 258 16.92 5.54 -28.93
CA GLU A 258 16.32 6.59 -28.09
C GLU A 258 17.25 7.08 -26.99
N ARG A 259 18.25 6.28 -26.61
CA ARG A 259 19.23 6.57 -25.56
C ARG A 259 18.60 7.22 -24.32
N PRO A 260 17.69 6.52 -23.62
CA PRO A 260 17.04 7.08 -22.43
C PRO A 260 18.10 7.50 -21.39
N ASP A 261 17.88 8.65 -20.74
CA ASP A 261 18.82 9.25 -19.79
C ASP A 261 18.67 8.61 -18.39
N VAL A 262 18.95 7.31 -18.34
CA VAL A 262 18.85 6.45 -17.15
C VAL A 262 20.02 5.49 -17.12
N LEU A 263 20.46 5.10 -15.92
CA LEU A 263 21.38 3.99 -15.74
C LEU A 263 20.57 2.72 -15.53
N VAL A 264 20.91 1.66 -16.25
CA VAL A 264 20.33 0.34 -15.96
C VAL A 264 21.34 -0.48 -15.19
N VAL A 265 20.92 -1.03 -14.06
CA VAL A 265 21.75 -1.80 -13.15
C VAL A 265 21.20 -3.21 -13.00
N GLU A 266 22.10 -4.19 -13.02
CA GLU A 266 21.84 -5.53 -12.53
C GLU A 266 22.36 -5.63 -11.08
N PRO A 267 21.50 -5.98 -10.11
CA PRO A 267 21.93 -6.08 -8.71
C PRO A 267 23.09 -7.08 -8.48
N PRO A 268 23.99 -6.81 -7.51
CA PRO A 268 23.84 -5.77 -6.50
C PRO A 268 24.16 -4.34 -6.99
N ASP A 269 25.06 -4.11 -7.95
CA ASP A 269 25.43 -2.73 -8.38
C ASP A 269 26.08 -2.68 -9.78
N ARG A 270 25.82 -3.69 -10.63
CA ARG A 270 26.48 -3.80 -11.92
C ARG A 270 25.78 -2.92 -12.95
N VAL A 271 26.33 -1.75 -13.26
CA VAL A 271 25.84 -0.91 -14.37
C VAL A 271 26.02 -1.67 -15.68
N VAL A 272 24.90 -2.00 -16.33
CA VAL A 272 24.88 -2.74 -17.61
C VAL A 272 24.59 -1.83 -18.80
N TYR A 273 23.96 -0.68 -18.58
CA TYR A 273 23.72 0.35 -19.60
C TYR A 273 24.06 1.73 -19.07
N ARG A 274 24.74 2.51 -19.90
CA ARG A 274 24.89 3.96 -19.80
C ARG A 274 24.49 4.59 -21.14
N PRO A 275 23.81 5.74 -21.15
CA PRO A 275 23.47 6.42 -22.40
C PRO A 275 24.70 6.84 -23.22
N GLU A 276 25.82 7.14 -22.57
CA GLU A 276 27.10 7.45 -23.23
C GLU A 276 27.64 6.26 -24.04
N ASP A 277 27.42 5.05 -23.52
CA ASP A 277 27.88 3.78 -24.09
C ASP A 277 26.77 3.10 -24.92
N GLY A 278 25.73 3.82 -25.33
CA GLY A 278 24.50 3.26 -25.95
C GLY A 278 24.71 2.46 -27.24
N THR A 279 25.92 2.44 -27.81
CA THR A 279 26.29 1.57 -28.95
C THR A 279 26.94 0.24 -28.52
N ASN A 280 27.39 0.11 -27.28
CA ASN A 280 27.98 -1.12 -26.73
C ASN A 280 26.98 -1.81 -25.80
N LEU A 281 26.19 -2.73 -26.35
CA LEU A 281 25.07 -3.38 -25.66
C LEU A 281 25.35 -4.86 -25.32
N GLU A 282 26.60 -5.32 -25.34
CA GLU A 282 26.90 -6.73 -25.06
C GLU A 282 26.50 -7.12 -23.63
N GLU A 283 26.84 -6.29 -22.64
CA GLU A 283 26.47 -6.54 -21.24
C GLU A 283 24.97 -6.39 -21.00
N VAL A 284 24.31 -5.45 -21.69
CA VAL A 284 22.85 -5.33 -21.69
C VAL A 284 22.21 -6.62 -22.19
N ARG A 285 22.67 -7.17 -23.33
CA ARG A 285 22.14 -8.42 -23.88
C ARG A 285 22.28 -9.58 -22.90
N LYS A 286 23.40 -9.67 -22.18
CA LYS A 286 23.61 -10.69 -21.14
C LYS A 286 22.63 -10.51 -19.98
N ALA A 287 22.47 -9.28 -19.49
CA ALA A 287 21.56 -8.97 -18.37
C ALA A 287 20.08 -9.17 -18.73
N LEU A 288 19.73 -8.93 -20.00
CA LEU A 288 18.37 -9.10 -20.52
C LEU A 288 18.06 -10.53 -20.98
N ALA A 289 19.02 -11.46 -20.99
CA ALA A 289 18.80 -12.85 -21.40
C ALA A 289 17.60 -13.56 -20.71
N PRO A 290 17.24 -13.24 -19.44
CA PRO A 290 16.05 -13.78 -18.80
C PRO A 290 14.70 -13.22 -19.28
N LEU A 291 14.66 -12.25 -20.20
CA LEU A 291 13.42 -11.64 -20.69
C LEU A 291 12.44 -12.71 -21.18
N ALA A 292 11.29 -12.80 -20.49
CA ALA A 292 10.33 -13.87 -20.71
C ALA A 292 9.41 -13.62 -21.92
N SER A 293 9.21 -12.36 -22.32
CA SER A 293 8.22 -12.01 -23.35
C SER A 293 8.39 -10.65 -24.00
N VAL A 294 7.72 -10.48 -25.15
CA VAL A 294 7.53 -9.18 -25.81
C VAL A 294 6.82 -8.18 -24.88
N ARG A 295 5.84 -8.62 -24.08
CA ARG A 295 5.13 -7.75 -23.14
C ARG A 295 6.04 -7.23 -22.03
N ALA A 296 6.89 -8.09 -21.46
CA ALA A 296 7.88 -7.66 -20.46
C ALA A 296 8.89 -6.68 -21.09
N ALA A 297 9.34 -6.94 -22.32
CA ALA A 297 10.20 -6.01 -23.05
C ALA A 297 9.53 -4.67 -23.38
N GLU A 298 8.26 -4.67 -23.80
CA GLU A 298 7.45 -3.46 -23.96
C GLU A 298 7.34 -2.70 -22.65
N GLY A 299 7.03 -3.40 -21.56
CA GLY A 299 6.93 -2.82 -20.24
C GLY A 299 8.22 -2.16 -19.78
N LEU A 300 9.35 -2.85 -19.92
CA LEU A 300 10.66 -2.30 -19.58
C LEU A 300 11.01 -1.06 -20.41
N ARG A 301 10.73 -1.05 -21.72
CA ARG A 301 10.96 0.14 -22.56
C ARG A 301 10.11 1.33 -22.11
N GLU A 302 8.84 1.09 -21.80
CA GLU A 302 7.93 2.13 -21.30
C GLU A 302 8.40 2.69 -19.95
N ASP A 303 8.86 1.83 -19.05
CA ASP A 303 9.36 2.22 -17.73
C ASP A 303 10.64 3.07 -17.84
N LEU A 304 11.61 2.63 -18.66
CA LEU A 304 12.85 3.37 -18.91
C LEU A 304 12.61 4.71 -19.61
N ARG A 305 11.67 4.75 -20.56
CA ARG A 305 11.27 6.00 -21.23
C ARG A 305 10.64 6.96 -20.23
N LEU A 306 9.70 6.48 -19.41
CA LEU A 306 9.05 7.30 -18.38
C LEU A 306 10.05 7.90 -17.40
N ALA A 307 10.98 7.09 -16.89
CA ALA A 307 12.01 7.56 -15.96
C ALA A 307 12.94 8.60 -16.61
N SER A 308 13.32 8.39 -17.87
CA SER A 308 14.09 9.34 -18.67
C SER A 308 13.32 10.65 -18.89
N ASP A 309 12.05 10.57 -19.30
CA ASP A 309 11.24 11.74 -19.63
C ASP A 309 10.98 12.62 -18.40
N LYS A 310 10.66 12.01 -17.25
CA LYS A 310 10.50 12.74 -15.98
C LYS A 310 11.81 13.39 -15.53
N SER A 311 12.93 12.68 -15.63
CA SER A 311 14.25 13.24 -15.27
C SER A 311 14.65 14.39 -16.18
N ARG A 312 14.46 14.25 -17.49
CA ARG A 312 14.72 15.32 -18.46
C ARG A 312 13.82 16.52 -18.23
N ALA A 313 12.54 16.32 -17.91
CA ALA A 313 11.63 17.40 -17.58
C ALA A 313 12.11 18.20 -16.36
N VAL A 314 12.55 17.52 -15.29
CA VAL A 314 13.13 18.19 -14.11
C VAL A 314 14.42 18.94 -14.44
N LEU A 315 15.35 18.32 -15.16
CA LEU A 315 16.64 18.95 -15.47
C LEU A 315 16.51 20.11 -16.45
N ALA A 316 15.59 20.02 -17.42
CA ALA A 316 15.39 21.06 -18.44
C ALA A 316 14.75 22.33 -17.87
N THR A 317 13.98 22.23 -16.79
CA THR A 317 13.35 23.39 -16.14
C THR A 317 14.30 24.08 -15.16
N LEU A 318 15.38 23.45 -14.72
CA LEU A 318 16.37 24.10 -13.84
C LEU A 318 17.20 25.12 -14.64
N ARG A 319 17.28 26.36 -14.13
CA ARG A 319 18.13 27.40 -14.73
C ARG A 319 19.61 27.05 -14.67
N ASP A 320 20.01 26.43 -13.56
CA ASP A 320 21.36 25.95 -13.32
C ASP A 320 21.31 24.56 -12.68
N PRO A 321 21.37 23.48 -13.47
CA PRO A 321 21.42 22.13 -12.93
C PRO A 321 22.66 21.88 -12.06
N ASP A 322 23.72 22.71 -12.15
CA ASP A 322 24.92 22.55 -11.33
C ASP A 322 24.72 22.87 -9.84
N VAL A 323 23.62 23.53 -9.48
CA VAL A 323 23.23 23.79 -8.10
C VAL A 323 22.87 22.52 -7.32
N LEU A 324 22.45 21.45 -8.01
CA LEU A 324 22.11 20.19 -7.35
C LEU A 324 23.37 19.50 -6.82
N PHE A 325 23.32 19.09 -5.55
CA PHE A 325 24.44 18.42 -4.90
C PHE A 325 24.81 17.10 -5.58
N ARG A 326 26.11 16.78 -5.53
CA ARG A 326 26.69 15.55 -6.08
C ARG A 326 26.84 14.43 -5.05
N THR A 327 26.45 14.70 -3.81
CA THR A 327 26.41 13.76 -2.69
C THR A 327 25.19 14.13 -1.86
N SER A 328 24.44 13.13 -1.42
CA SER A 328 23.27 13.35 -0.58
C SER A 328 23.19 12.24 0.46
N ALA A 329 22.90 12.60 1.70
CA ALA A 329 22.55 11.65 2.75
C ALA A 329 21.04 11.33 2.76
N GLU A 330 20.24 12.06 1.98
CA GLU A 330 18.78 11.90 1.90
C GLU A 330 18.34 10.95 0.78
N VAL A 331 19.26 10.57 -0.12
CA VAL A 331 18.97 9.63 -1.20
C VAL A 331 19.05 8.20 -0.69
N ASP A 332 17.91 7.52 -0.75
CA ASP A 332 17.79 6.09 -0.48
C ASP A 332 18.11 5.27 -1.74
N LEU A 333 19.11 4.39 -1.65
CA LEU A 333 19.50 3.51 -2.76
C LEU A 333 18.66 2.22 -2.81
N GLU A 334 17.70 2.05 -1.90
CA GLU A 334 16.78 0.93 -1.88
C GLU A 334 15.55 1.15 -2.79
N GLY A 335 14.79 0.08 -3.03
CA GLY A 335 13.50 0.15 -3.73
C GLY A 335 13.55 0.03 -5.27
N GLY A 336 14.73 -0.22 -5.85
CA GLY A 336 14.89 -0.58 -7.27
C GLY A 336 14.90 0.58 -8.27
N VAL A 337 14.53 1.79 -7.84
CA VAL A 337 14.67 3.03 -8.61
C VAL A 337 15.07 4.15 -7.66
N TYR A 338 16.22 4.77 -7.92
CA TYR A 338 16.83 5.79 -7.07
C TYR A 338 17.66 6.78 -7.89
N VAL A 339 18.02 7.93 -7.33
CA VAL A 339 18.93 8.87 -8.00
C VAL A 339 20.39 8.61 -7.60
N ARG A 340 21.31 8.68 -8.57
CA ARG A 340 22.74 8.83 -8.27
C ARG A 340 23.13 10.29 -8.38
N ALA A 341 23.22 10.97 -7.23
CA ALA A 341 23.52 12.40 -7.15
C ALA A 341 24.82 12.78 -7.88
N ASP A 342 25.85 11.95 -7.77
CA ASP A 342 27.16 12.19 -8.38
C ASP A 342 27.14 12.16 -9.91
N LEU A 343 26.21 11.40 -10.47
CA LEU A 343 25.96 11.29 -11.91
C LEU A 343 24.76 12.12 -12.38
N ARG A 344 23.98 12.67 -11.44
CA ARG A 344 22.69 13.34 -11.67
C ARG A 344 21.80 12.54 -12.61
N ARG A 345 21.60 11.27 -12.26
CA ARG A 345 20.87 10.35 -13.12
C ARG A 345 20.10 9.34 -12.30
N ILE A 346 18.92 8.99 -12.78
CA ILE A 346 18.14 7.90 -12.20
C ILE A 346 18.79 6.57 -12.54
N VAL A 347 18.87 5.70 -11.55
CA VAL A 347 19.15 4.28 -11.69
C VAL A 347 17.84 3.52 -11.73
N TYR A 348 17.75 2.58 -12.66
CA TYR A 348 16.68 1.60 -12.77
C TYR A 348 17.28 0.19 -12.63
N GLU A 349 16.91 -0.52 -11.57
CA GLU A 349 17.35 -1.90 -11.34
C GLU A 349 16.49 -2.88 -12.12
N LEU A 350 17.13 -3.84 -12.79
CA LEU A 350 16.46 -4.92 -13.52
C LEU A 350 15.80 -5.96 -12.61
N ARG A 351 16.01 -5.89 -11.29
CA ARG A 351 15.32 -6.74 -10.31
C ARG A 351 14.88 -5.86 -9.15
N GLN A 352 13.58 -5.68 -9.01
CA GLN A 352 13.02 -4.79 -8.00
C GLN A 352 12.37 -5.62 -6.87
N PRO A 353 12.33 -5.10 -5.64
CA PRO A 353 11.59 -5.76 -4.57
C PRO A 353 10.12 -5.96 -4.96
N GLY A 354 9.68 -7.22 -5.03
CA GLY A 354 8.28 -7.57 -5.30
C GLY A 354 7.82 -7.49 -6.77
N PHE A 355 8.70 -7.13 -7.72
CA PHE A 355 8.42 -7.06 -9.16
C PHE A 355 9.67 -7.41 -9.98
N ASP A 356 9.51 -8.29 -10.98
CA ASP A 356 10.62 -8.66 -11.88
C ASP A 356 10.32 -8.21 -13.33
N PRO A 357 10.85 -7.06 -13.77
CA PRO A 357 10.57 -6.51 -15.10
C PRO A 357 11.08 -7.39 -16.25
N LEU A 358 11.93 -8.39 -15.96
CA LEU A 358 12.36 -9.35 -16.98
C LEU A 358 11.33 -10.47 -17.17
N ARG A 359 10.44 -10.72 -16.20
CA ARG A 359 9.56 -11.90 -16.20
C ARG A 359 8.09 -11.58 -16.42
N GLU A 360 7.65 -10.37 -16.12
CA GLU A 360 6.24 -10.01 -16.12
C GLU A 360 5.99 -8.56 -16.53
N GLU A 361 4.77 -8.28 -17.00
CA GLU A 361 4.25 -6.92 -17.16
C GLU A 361 4.15 -6.19 -15.80
N GLY A 362 4.37 -4.87 -15.80
CA GLY A 362 4.26 -4.06 -14.59
C GLY A 362 2.88 -4.20 -13.92
N PRO A 363 2.82 -4.34 -12.57
CA PRO A 363 1.55 -4.48 -11.87
C PRO A 363 0.67 -3.21 -11.98
N PRO A 364 -0.62 -3.28 -11.60
CA PRO A 364 -1.48 -2.11 -11.53
C PRO A 364 -0.81 -0.95 -10.77
N TYR A 365 -0.87 0.26 -11.35
CA TYR A 365 -0.25 1.48 -10.84
C TYR A 365 1.28 1.54 -10.82
N HIS A 366 1.98 0.53 -11.35
CA HIS A 366 3.45 0.51 -11.39
C HIS A 366 4.06 1.78 -11.99
N ARG A 367 3.58 2.18 -13.18
CA ARG A 367 4.14 3.36 -13.86
C ARG A 367 3.79 4.67 -13.18
N GLN A 368 2.59 4.78 -12.62
CA GLN A 368 2.21 5.93 -11.80
C GLN A 368 3.15 6.07 -10.59
N LEU A 369 3.45 4.96 -9.91
CA LEU A 369 4.39 4.93 -8.79
C LEU A 369 5.84 5.14 -9.23
N LEU A 370 6.24 4.65 -10.41
CA LEU A 370 7.56 4.87 -10.99
C LEU A 370 7.80 6.34 -11.30
N ALA A 371 6.86 6.99 -12.00
CA ALA A 371 6.89 8.42 -12.25
C ALA A 371 7.04 9.21 -10.96
N ALA A 372 6.26 8.83 -9.95
CA ALA A 372 6.31 9.44 -8.64
C ALA A 372 7.66 9.25 -7.94
N ARG A 373 8.18 8.02 -7.90
CA ARG A 373 9.50 7.73 -7.31
C ARG A 373 10.58 8.56 -7.99
N VAL A 374 10.64 8.58 -9.32
CA VAL A 374 11.64 9.35 -10.07
C VAL A 374 11.65 10.82 -9.68
N VAL A 375 10.48 11.46 -9.66
CA VAL A 375 10.39 12.89 -9.32
C VAL A 375 10.65 13.13 -7.83
N HIS A 376 10.24 12.22 -6.95
CA HIS A 376 10.49 12.30 -5.51
C HIS A 376 12.00 12.25 -5.20
N GLU A 377 12.74 11.37 -5.86
CA GLU A 377 14.21 11.30 -5.74
C GLU A 377 14.90 12.59 -6.19
N TRP A 378 14.45 13.18 -7.30
CA TRP A 378 14.91 14.51 -7.69
C TRP A 378 14.52 15.59 -6.68
N GLY A 379 13.34 15.46 -6.06
CA GLY A 379 12.85 16.34 -5.00
C GLY A 379 13.80 16.42 -3.81
N HIS A 380 14.42 15.32 -3.40
CA HIS A 380 15.42 15.33 -2.33
C HIS A 380 16.63 16.20 -2.70
N LEU A 381 17.17 16.05 -3.90
CA LEU A 381 18.30 16.87 -4.35
C LEU A 381 17.93 18.36 -4.49
N VAL A 382 16.72 18.65 -4.93
CA VAL A 382 16.19 20.02 -5.04
C VAL A 382 15.99 20.64 -3.66
N HIS A 383 15.46 19.89 -2.69
CA HIS A 383 15.30 20.33 -1.32
C HIS A 383 16.67 20.57 -0.66
N GLU A 384 17.59 19.62 -0.77
CA GLU A 384 18.94 19.72 -0.20
C GLU A 384 19.64 20.97 -0.75
N ALA A 385 19.52 21.24 -2.07
CA ALA A 385 20.01 22.44 -2.74
C ALA A 385 19.37 23.77 -2.28
N GLY A 386 18.43 23.74 -1.35
CA GLY A 386 17.76 24.93 -0.80
C GLY A 386 16.76 25.57 -1.78
N LEU A 387 16.31 24.81 -2.79
CA LEU A 387 15.34 25.27 -3.78
C LEU A 387 13.90 24.97 -3.36
N VAL A 388 13.69 24.01 -2.45
CA VAL A 388 12.48 23.95 -1.61
C VAL A 388 12.88 24.36 -0.20
N ARG A 389 12.39 25.50 0.26
CA ARG A 389 12.81 26.11 1.53
C ARG A 389 11.69 26.89 2.18
N ILE A 390 11.92 27.33 3.41
CA ILE A 390 11.09 28.34 4.07
C ILE A 390 11.67 29.71 3.71
N PRO A 391 10.96 30.58 2.99
CA PRO A 391 11.44 31.92 2.69
C PRO A 391 11.64 32.75 3.97
N GLU A 392 12.59 33.68 3.98
CA GLU A 392 12.85 34.56 5.14
C GLU A 392 11.58 35.28 5.61
N ALA A 393 10.73 35.71 4.68
CA ALA A 393 9.45 36.36 4.97
C ALA A 393 8.46 35.48 5.75
N ARG A 394 8.58 34.14 5.68
CA ARG A 394 7.72 33.18 6.38
C ARG A 394 8.37 32.56 7.60
N MET A 395 9.61 32.90 7.91
CA MET A 395 10.28 32.44 9.14
C MET A 395 9.50 32.79 10.42
N PRO A 396 8.85 33.96 10.56
CA PRO A 396 8.01 34.24 11.72
C PRO A 396 6.81 33.30 11.83
N GLU A 397 6.15 33.01 10.70
CA GLU A 397 5.01 32.08 10.63
C GLU A 397 5.44 30.64 10.96
N TYR A 398 6.58 30.22 10.43
CA TYR A 398 7.17 28.91 10.73
C TYR A 398 7.52 28.78 12.21
N ALA A 399 8.14 29.79 12.81
CA ALA A 399 8.48 29.78 14.24
C ALA A 399 7.23 29.72 15.12
N GLU A 400 6.18 30.45 14.77
CA GLU A 400 4.88 30.39 15.45
C GLU A 400 4.22 29.00 15.32
N ALA A 401 4.23 28.44 14.11
CA ALA A 401 3.68 27.11 13.84
C ALA A 401 4.45 26.01 14.59
N LEU A 402 5.78 26.11 14.65
CA LEU A 402 6.62 25.19 15.42
C LEU A 402 6.33 25.28 16.92
N ALA A 403 6.23 26.48 17.48
CA ALA A 403 5.87 26.65 18.89
C ALA A 403 4.47 26.09 19.21
N ALA A 404 3.50 26.28 18.30
CA ALA A 404 2.17 25.71 18.43
C ALA A 404 2.18 24.17 18.33
N LEU A 405 3.02 23.61 17.46
CA LEU A 405 3.24 22.16 17.35
C LEU A 405 3.84 21.59 18.64
N GLU A 406 4.89 22.20 19.17
CA GLU A 406 5.52 21.79 20.44
C GLU A 406 4.49 21.84 21.59
N THR A 407 3.71 22.92 21.67
CA THR A 407 2.63 23.05 22.68
C THR A 407 1.55 21.98 22.51
N SER A 408 1.17 21.66 21.27
CA SER A 408 0.16 20.62 20.99
C SER A 408 0.63 19.25 21.45
N TRP A 409 1.92 18.95 21.30
CA TRP A 409 2.52 17.74 21.86
C TRP A 409 2.52 17.72 23.38
N ASP A 410 2.90 18.81 24.04
CA ASP A 410 2.88 18.91 25.50
C ASP A 410 1.47 18.64 26.06
N VAL A 411 0.46 19.27 25.47
CA VAL A 411 -0.96 19.06 25.84
C VAL A 411 -1.39 17.62 25.61
N LEU A 412 -1.00 17.03 24.47
CA LEU A 412 -1.37 15.67 24.12
C LEU A 412 -0.76 14.66 25.07
N VAL A 413 0.53 14.75 25.36
CA VAL A 413 1.24 13.86 26.30
C VAL A 413 0.66 13.99 27.71
N ALA A 414 0.42 15.22 28.19
CA ALA A 414 -0.17 15.45 29.50
C ALA A 414 -1.59 14.89 29.65
N ALA A 415 -2.32 14.75 28.53
CA ALA A 415 -3.67 14.21 28.49
C ALA A 415 -3.72 12.68 28.24
N MET A 416 -2.58 12.01 28.06
CA MET A 416 -2.55 10.57 27.82
C MET A 416 -3.03 9.80 29.07
N PRO A 417 -3.68 8.63 28.89
CA PRO A 417 -4.21 7.87 30.00
C PRO A 417 -3.09 7.25 30.83
N ALA A 418 -3.24 7.26 32.17
CA ALA A 418 -2.26 6.72 33.12
C ALA A 418 -1.85 5.26 32.86
N ARG A 419 -2.70 4.47 32.19
CA ARG A 419 -2.38 3.09 31.79
C ARG A 419 -1.21 2.96 30.80
N LEU A 420 -0.79 4.06 30.19
CA LEU A 420 0.32 4.13 29.22
C LEU A 420 1.53 4.89 29.79
N GLU A 421 1.53 5.27 31.07
CA GLU A 421 2.57 6.12 31.65
C GLU A 421 3.98 5.53 31.47
N ASP A 422 4.15 4.23 31.71
CA ASP A 422 5.44 3.54 31.57
C ASP A 422 5.90 3.49 30.10
N ASP A 423 5.00 3.17 29.17
CA ASP A 423 5.31 3.09 27.72
C ASP A 423 5.71 4.47 27.19
N VAL A 424 4.92 5.51 27.53
CA VAL A 424 5.16 6.90 27.14
C VAL A 424 6.48 7.39 27.73
N LYS A 425 6.74 7.08 29.00
CA LYS A 425 8.00 7.45 29.64
C LYS A 425 9.19 6.78 28.95
N SER A 426 9.09 5.49 28.60
CA SER A 426 10.14 4.80 27.87
C SER A 426 10.44 5.48 26.53
N GLU A 427 9.41 5.80 25.74
CA GLU A 427 9.58 6.51 24.47
C GLU A 427 10.24 7.89 24.68
N LEU A 428 9.80 8.66 25.69
CA LEU A 428 10.35 9.99 25.96
C LEU A 428 11.79 9.95 26.48
N ASP A 429 12.14 8.96 27.31
CA ASP A 429 13.48 8.75 27.83
C ASP A 429 14.45 8.36 26.69
N GLU A 430 14.03 7.52 25.75
CA GLU A 430 14.80 7.17 24.54
C GLU A 430 15.09 8.39 23.66
N LEU A 431 14.18 9.37 23.63
CA LEU A 431 14.36 10.64 22.94
C LEU A 431 15.19 11.66 23.73
N GLY A 432 15.51 11.37 24.99
CA GLY A 432 16.14 12.33 25.91
C GLY A 432 15.29 13.59 26.11
N ALA A 433 13.96 13.44 26.12
CA ALA A 433 13.02 14.54 26.24
C ALA A 433 13.06 15.17 27.65
N ASP A 434 12.79 16.47 27.76
CA ASP A 434 12.50 17.10 29.05
C ASP A 434 11.11 16.64 29.51
N PRO A 435 10.97 15.98 30.68
CA PRO A 435 9.67 15.51 31.16
C PRO A 435 8.64 16.63 31.35
N SER A 436 9.09 17.87 31.54
CA SER A 436 8.19 19.03 31.72
C SER A 436 7.69 19.59 30.39
N HIS A 437 8.44 19.37 29.29
CA HIS A 437 8.19 19.92 27.96
C HIS A 437 8.63 18.93 26.86
N PRO A 438 8.00 17.74 26.78
CA PRO A 438 8.40 16.71 25.83
C PRO A 438 8.16 17.09 24.37
N GLY A 439 7.30 18.08 24.10
CA GLY A 439 6.85 18.45 22.78
C GLY A 439 7.96 18.92 21.85
N ARG A 440 9.03 19.53 22.38
CA ARG A 440 10.21 19.90 21.59
C ARG A 440 10.97 18.68 21.05
N ALA A 441 11.09 17.62 21.84
CA ALA A 441 11.76 16.40 21.41
C ALA A 441 10.91 15.67 20.36
N LEU A 442 9.60 15.56 20.58
CA LEU A 442 8.65 14.94 19.64
C LEU A 442 8.56 15.70 18.32
N ALA A 443 8.49 17.04 18.35
CA ALA A 443 8.54 17.87 17.15
C ALA A 443 9.84 17.66 16.37
N ARG A 444 10.99 17.52 17.05
CA ARG A 444 12.28 17.22 16.38
C ARG A 444 12.25 15.88 15.68
N VAL A 445 11.74 14.83 16.33
CA VAL A 445 11.60 13.49 15.72
C VAL A 445 10.72 13.56 14.48
N MET A 446 9.56 14.21 14.60
CA MET A 446 8.65 14.44 13.47
C MET A 446 9.36 15.16 12.31
N LEU A 447 10.12 16.22 12.61
CA LEU A 447 10.84 17.01 11.60
C LEU A 447 11.98 16.26 10.91
N THR A 448 12.45 15.13 11.43
CA THR A 448 13.43 14.30 10.70
C THR A 448 12.87 13.77 9.37
N ARG A 449 11.53 13.76 9.23
CA ARG A 449 10.81 13.34 8.01
C ARG A 449 10.37 14.51 7.13
N ILE A 450 10.73 15.74 7.47
CA ILE A 450 10.25 16.91 6.71
C ILE A 450 10.83 16.95 5.28
N ALA A 451 11.99 16.34 5.06
CA ALA A 451 12.60 16.19 3.75
C ALA A 451 11.65 15.47 2.77
N ASP A 452 11.01 14.36 3.18
CA ASP A 452 10.01 13.65 2.37
C ASP A 452 8.86 14.59 1.96
N TYR A 453 8.36 15.41 2.90
CA TYR A 453 7.32 16.39 2.61
C TYR A 453 7.81 17.49 1.65
N ALA A 454 9.01 18.02 1.88
CA ALA A 454 9.60 19.08 1.06
C ALA A 454 9.83 18.59 -0.39
N SER A 455 10.33 17.37 -0.57
CA SER A 455 10.39 16.69 -1.87
C SER A 455 9.02 16.63 -2.54
N ASN A 456 7.95 16.40 -1.75
CA ASN A 456 6.58 16.34 -2.27
C ASN A 456 6.00 17.73 -2.66
N VAL A 457 6.51 18.82 -2.09
CA VAL A 457 6.18 20.20 -2.55
C VAL A 457 6.69 20.43 -3.98
N PHE A 458 7.93 20.04 -4.27
CA PHE A 458 8.51 20.11 -5.62
C PHE A 458 7.76 19.19 -6.59
N PHE A 459 7.58 17.95 -6.19
CA PHE A 459 6.96 16.87 -6.94
C PHE A 459 5.62 17.22 -7.57
N ARG A 460 4.78 18.01 -6.87
CA ARG A 460 3.44 18.37 -7.33
C ARG A 460 3.44 19.11 -8.66
N SER A 461 4.55 19.74 -9.02
CA SER A 461 4.70 20.46 -10.29
C SER A 461 4.93 19.53 -11.49
N TYR A 462 5.44 18.31 -11.28
CA TYR A 462 5.76 17.36 -12.37
C TYR A 462 4.79 16.16 -12.42
N LEU A 463 3.98 16.05 -11.36
CA LEU A 463 2.78 15.24 -11.14
C LEU A 463 1.64 15.35 -12.17
N GLN A 464 1.33 14.30 -12.94
CA GLN A 464 -0.07 14.09 -13.33
C GLN A 464 -0.91 13.70 -12.12
N SER A 465 -2.22 13.99 -12.19
CA SER A 465 -3.14 13.76 -11.06
C SER A 465 -3.16 12.29 -10.61
N GLU A 466 -3.20 11.35 -11.55
CA GLU A 466 -3.20 9.91 -11.28
C GLU A 466 -1.89 9.43 -10.63
N GLU A 467 -0.75 10.00 -11.01
CA GLU A 467 0.56 9.65 -10.44
C GLU A 467 0.67 10.14 -8.99
N LEU A 468 0.21 11.36 -8.72
CA LEU A 468 0.12 11.95 -7.38
C LEU A 468 -0.84 11.16 -6.49
N GLU A 469 -2.03 10.81 -6.97
CA GLU A 469 -3.01 9.99 -6.23
C GLU A 469 -2.46 8.60 -5.88
N SER A 470 -1.73 7.95 -6.79
CA SER A 470 -1.08 6.67 -6.50
C SER A 470 -0.02 6.80 -5.41
N TYR A 471 0.84 7.83 -5.50
CA TYR A 471 1.92 8.04 -4.54
C TYR A 471 1.39 8.26 -3.11
N VAL A 472 0.44 9.18 -2.93
CA VAL A 472 -0.06 9.52 -1.58
C VAL A 472 -0.78 8.33 -0.93
N ARG A 473 -1.51 7.52 -1.71
CA ARG A 473 -2.20 6.32 -1.19
C ARG A 473 -1.22 5.22 -0.78
N THR A 474 -0.07 5.10 -1.44
CA THR A 474 0.97 4.16 -1.02
C THR A 474 1.65 4.58 0.28
N ASN A 475 1.79 5.89 0.50
CA ASN A 475 2.59 6.42 1.62
C ASN A 475 1.79 6.69 2.89
N VAL A 476 0.46 6.82 2.82
CA VAL A 476 -0.39 7.00 4.01
C VAL A 476 -1.10 5.69 4.34
N ARG A 477 -0.48 4.88 5.21
CA ARG A 477 -0.95 3.54 5.60
C ARG A 477 -0.91 3.35 7.11
N HIS A 478 -1.42 2.24 7.63
CA HIS A 478 -1.28 1.92 9.06
C HIS A 478 0.13 1.43 9.41
N HIS A 479 0.56 1.66 10.66
CA HIS A 479 1.85 1.20 11.21
C HIS A 479 1.72 0.17 12.33
N LEU A 480 0.54 -0.43 12.54
CA LEU A 480 0.31 -1.41 13.61
C LEU A 480 1.21 -2.68 13.57
N ASN A 481 1.89 -2.93 12.44
CA ASN A 481 2.83 -4.05 12.29
C ASN A 481 4.29 -3.62 12.46
N GLU A 482 4.50 -2.36 12.81
CA GLU A 482 5.82 -1.79 13.05
C GLU A 482 6.02 -1.71 14.57
N ASP A 483 7.23 -1.98 15.02
CA ASP A 483 7.59 -1.97 16.44
C ASP A 483 7.77 -0.51 16.91
N LEU A 484 6.66 0.20 16.98
CA LEU A 484 6.58 1.62 17.30
C LEU A 484 5.60 1.83 18.46
N GLY A 485 6.03 2.60 19.46
CA GLY A 485 5.15 3.05 20.54
C GLY A 485 4.10 4.09 20.04
N PRO A 486 3.09 4.40 20.88
CA PRO A 486 2.01 5.32 20.50
C PRO A 486 2.50 6.70 20.06
N LEU A 487 3.55 7.26 20.69
CA LEU A 487 4.06 8.59 20.34
C LEU A 487 4.83 8.57 19.01
N ALA A 488 5.70 7.58 18.81
CA ALA A 488 6.42 7.40 17.55
C ALA A 488 5.47 7.20 16.36
N GLN A 489 4.40 6.41 16.54
CA GLN A 489 3.37 6.24 15.50
C GLN A 489 2.65 7.56 15.19
N LEU A 490 2.24 8.32 16.21
CA LEU A 490 1.59 9.62 15.99
C LEU A 490 2.52 10.64 15.34
N ALA A 491 3.79 10.69 15.73
CA ALA A 491 4.78 11.59 15.14
C ALA A 491 4.99 11.32 13.65
N ARG A 492 5.00 10.04 13.27
CA ARG A 492 5.04 9.63 11.86
C ARG A 492 3.78 10.07 11.10
N HIS A 493 2.60 9.79 11.64
CA HIS A 493 1.33 10.17 11.00
C HIS A 493 1.14 11.68 10.90
N ALA A 494 1.68 12.47 11.84
CA ALA A 494 1.59 13.93 11.79
C ALA A 494 2.15 14.51 10.49
N VAL A 495 3.21 13.92 9.92
CA VAL A 495 3.77 14.30 8.62
C VAL A 495 3.04 13.63 7.46
N GLU A 496 2.84 12.30 7.53
CA GLU A 496 2.28 11.54 6.40
C GLU A 496 0.86 12.01 6.01
N VAL A 497 0.03 12.38 6.98
CA VAL A 497 -1.32 12.93 6.71
C VAL A 497 -1.25 14.20 5.85
N GLN A 498 -0.16 14.97 5.93
CA GLN A 498 0.00 16.18 5.12
C GLN A 498 0.19 15.87 3.64
N TYR A 499 0.65 14.65 3.28
CA TYR A 499 0.77 14.24 1.88
C TYR A 499 -0.61 14.18 1.21
N LEU A 500 -1.65 13.80 1.95
CA LEU A 500 -3.02 13.78 1.43
C LEU A 500 -3.50 15.19 1.04
N GLY A 501 -3.02 16.24 1.73
CA GLY A 501 -3.30 17.63 1.38
C GLY A 501 -2.65 18.09 0.08
N LEU A 502 -1.70 17.32 -0.46
CA LEU A 502 -1.09 17.58 -1.76
C LEU A 502 -1.94 17.01 -2.92
N ALA A 503 -2.80 16.03 -2.66
CA ALA A 503 -3.66 15.37 -3.64
C ALA A 503 -5.11 15.88 -3.59
N SER A 504 -6.03 15.25 -4.35
CA SER A 504 -7.41 15.75 -4.53
C SER A 504 -8.39 15.34 -3.42
N PHE A 505 -7.92 15.05 -2.20
CA PHE A 505 -8.79 14.61 -1.11
C PHE A 505 -9.63 15.76 -0.55
N ARG A 506 -10.95 15.56 -0.51
CA ARG A 506 -11.88 16.54 0.07
C ARG A 506 -11.69 16.73 1.58
N ASP A 507 -11.43 15.62 2.29
CA ASP A 507 -11.15 15.61 3.73
C ASP A 507 -9.99 14.64 4.01
N PRO A 508 -8.74 15.13 3.97
CA PRO A 508 -7.53 14.34 4.23
C PRO A 508 -7.55 13.59 5.56
N ILE A 509 -7.96 14.26 6.64
CA ILE A 509 -7.95 13.68 7.98
C ILE A 509 -9.02 12.58 8.06
N ARG A 510 -10.21 12.82 7.52
CA ARG A 510 -11.25 11.79 7.50
C ARG A 510 -10.83 10.58 6.67
N TYR A 511 -10.22 10.79 5.50
CA TYR A 511 -9.68 9.69 4.71
C TYR A 511 -8.69 8.86 5.52
N PHE A 512 -7.70 9.51 6.15
CA PHE A 512 -6.73 8.83 7.02
C PHE A 512 -7.42 8.02 8.13
N LEU A 513 -8.35 8.61 8.87
CA LEU A 513 -9.06 7.93 9.96
C LEU A 513 -9.91 6.74 9.46
N ASP A 514 -10.56 6.88 8.30
CA ASP A 514 -11.40 5.84 7.72
C ASP A 514 -10.61 4.67 7.11
N THR A 515 -9.45 4.95 6.51
CA THR A 515 -8.66 3.93 5.80
C THR A 515 -7.54 3.32 6.63
N SER A 516 -7.12 4.01 7.70
CA SER A 516 -6.20 3.47 8.68
C SER A 516 -6.96 2.80 9.82
N TYR A 517 -6.21 2.13 10.69
CA TYR A 517 -6.72 1.62 11.95
C TYR A 517 -6.64 2.65 13.09
N PHE A 518 -6.21 3.89 12.78
CA PHE A 518 -5.83 4.86 13.78
C PHE A 518 -7.01 5.29 14.67
N GLU A 519 -8.17 5.59 14.08
CA GLU A 519 -9.36 5.98 14.84
C GLU A 519 -9.74 4.89 15.84
N ALA A 520 -9.74 3.63 15.40
CA ALA A 520 -10.21 2.51 16.21
C ALA A 520 -9.25 2.17 17.36
N TYR A 521 -7.93 2.19 17.13
CA TYR A 521 -6.96 1.79 18.15
C TYR A 521 -6.45 2.92 19.04
N PHE A 522 -6.52 4.17 18.60
CA PHE A 522 -5.99 5.30 19.35
C PHE A 522 -7.07 6.28 19.82
N VAL A 523 -8.01 6.64 18.94
CA VAL A 523 -9.04 7.65 19.28
C VAL A 523 -10.17 7.03 20.12
N ARG A 524 -10.78 5.95 19.62
CA ARG A 524 -11.93 5.31 20.30
C ARG A 524 -11.57 4.63 21.62
N THR A 525 -10.32 4.22 21.78
CA THR A 525 -9.78 3.63 23.01
C THR A 525 -9.29 4.68 24.01
N GLY A 526 -9.39 5.97 23.65
CA GLY A 526 -8.98 7.10 24.50
C GLY A 526 -7.47 7.20 24.72
N VAL A 527 -6.64 6.64 23.83
CA VAL A 527 -5.19 6.89 23.85
C VAL A 527 -4.91 8.35 23.53
N PHE A 528 -5.58 8.88 22.51
CA PHE A 528 -5.59 10.30 22.16
C PHE A 528 -7.02 10.81 22.02
N SER A 529 -7.26 12.08 22.36
CA SER A 529 -8.53 12.72 22.00
C SER A 529 -8.50 13.11 20.50
N GLU A 530 -9.65 12.99 19.83
CA GLU A 530 -9.75 13.41 18.42
C GLU A 530 -9.42 14.90 18.25
N GLU A 531 -9.84 15.73 19.21
CA GLU A 531 -9.56 17.16 19.25
C GLU A 531 -8.05 17.45 19.28
N HIS A 532 -7.29 16.80 20.16
CA HIS A 532 -5.84 17.01 20.25
C HIS A 532 -5.12 16.49 19.01
N VAL A 533 -5.53 15.35 18.45
CA VAL A 533 -4.95 14.83 17.20
C VAL A 533 -5.20 15.80 16.04
N ARG A 534 -6.42 16.35 15.93
CA ARG A 534 -6.75 17.35 14.90
C ARG A 534 -5.97 18.65 15.09
N ALA A 535 -5.81 19.12 16.33
CA ALA A 535 -5.01 20.30 16.64
C ALA A 535 -3.53 20.08 16.26
N LEU A 536 -2.97 18.92 16.60
CA LEU A 536 -1.62 18.53 16.21
C LEU A 536 -1.46 18.53 14.68
N PHE A 537 -2.35 17.84 13.96
CA PHE A 537 -2.29 17.77 12.50
C PHE A 537 -2.47 19.15 11.84
N ALA A 538 -3.29 20.04 12.42
CA ALA A 538 -3.44 21.41 11.95
C ALA A 538 -2.17 22.25 12.19
N ALA A 539 -1.51 22.09 13.33
CA ALA A 539 -0.22 22.74 13.61
C ALA A 539 0.87 22.25 12.65
N THR A 540 0.95 20.94 12.42
CA THR A 540 1.87 20.37 11.42
C THR A 540 1.56 20.86 10.02
N ALA A 541 0.28 20.97 9.64
CA ALA A 541 -0.13 21.51 8.34
C ALA A 541 0.32 22.97 8.16
N ARG A 542 0.17 23.82 9.19
CA ARG A 542 0.67 25.22 9.15
C ARG A 542 2.18 25.28 8.97
N LEU A 543 2.91 24.43 9.69
CA LEU A 543 4.37 24.34 9.57
C LEU A 543 4.78 23.90 8.16
N CYS A 544 4.16 22.83 7.65
CA CYS A 544 4.41 22.30 6.32
C CYS A 544 4.08 23.32 5.22
N ALA A 545 2.99 24.07 5.39
CA ALA A 545 2.58 25.10 4.45
C ALA A 545 3.58 26.25 4.30
N CYS A 546 4.56 26.39 5.22
CA CYS A 546 5.64 27.39 5.13
C CYS A 546 6.73 27.05 4.10
N TYR A 547 6.81 25.79 3.66
CA TYR A 547 7.74 25.37 2.62
C TYR A 547 7.25 25.79 1.25
N GLU A 548 8.14 26.41 0.48
CA GLU A 548 7.86 26.92 -0.86
C GLU A 548 8.96 26.51 -1.84
N LEU A 549 8.55 26.34 -3.09
CA LEU A 549 9.46 26.15 -4.21
C LEU A 549 9.99 27.52 -4.67
N ASP A 550 11.31 27.64 -4.80
CA ASP A 550 11.97 28.82 -5.35
C ASP A 550 11.76 28.88 -6.87
N HIS A 551 10.61 29.41 -7.29
CA HIS A 551 10.24 29.54 -8.71
C HIS A 551 11.28 30.31 -9.55
N ALA A 552 12.11 31.16 -8.95
CA ALA A 552 13.14 31.88 -9.68
C ALA A 552 14.27 30.96 -10.19
N ALA A 553 14.48 29.81 -9.55
CA ALA A 553 15.48 28.82 -9.97
C ALA A 553 15.03 27.99 -11.19
N PHE A 554 13.77 28.13 -11.62
CA PHE A 554 13.19 27.34 -12.70
C PHE A 554 12.75 28.19 -13.91
N VAL A 555 12.59 27.53 -15.05
CA VAL A 555 12.02 28.02 -16.32
C VAL A 555 10.96 27.03 -16.79
N ASP A 556 9.83 27.57 -17.27
CA ASP A 556 8.79 26.80 -17.97
C ASP A 556 8.36 25.50 -17.28
N MET A 557 8.14 25.54 -15.96
CA MET A 557 7.64 24.37 -15.23
C MET A 557 6.26 23.93 -15.75
N PRO A 558 6.01 22.60 -15.83
CA PRO A 558 4.81 22.04 -16.44
C PRO A 558 3.49 22.28 -15.67
#